data_AF-A0A0F9HQC7-F1
#
_entry.id   AF-A0A0F9HQC7-F1
#
_cell.length_a   1.000
_cell.length_b   1.000
_cell.length_c   1.000
_cell.angle_alpha   90.00
_cell.angle_beta   90.00
_cell.angle_gamma   90.00
#
_symmetry.space_group_name_H-M   'P 1'
#
loop_
_entity.id
_entity.type
_entity.pdbx_description
1 polymer ?
#
loop_
_entity_poly.entity_id
_entity_poly.type
_entity_poly.pdbx_seq_one_letter_code
_entity_poly.pdbx_strand_id
1 'polypeptide(L)' 'MVTSGNVSYLAGFFDGEGSISSNLKYAGKNKRPASISLRVCAYNTDPSPIRLFHSEFGGRMDILG' A
#
# COMPACT_ATOMS: atom_id res chain seq x y z
N MET A 1 7.33 15.30 0.55
CA MET A 1 6.87 15.83 1.85
C MET A 1 5.39 15.56 1.86
N VAL A 2 4.95 14.65 2.73
CA VAL A 2 3.55 14.20 2.76
C VAL A 2 2.66 15.38 3.13
N THR A 3 1.83 15.85 2.19
CA THR A 3 0.83 16.87 2.49
C THR A 3 -0.41 16.19 3.06
N SER A 4 -1.08 16.84 4.01
CA SER A 4 -2.34 16.34 4.59
C SER A 4 -3.41 16.09 3.52
N GLY A 5 -3.46 16.91 2.46
CA GLY A 5 -4.35 16.73 1.33
C GLY A 5 -4.13 15.43 0.54
N ASN A 6 -2.87 15.06 0.30
CA ASN A 6 -2.54 13.82 -0.42
C ASN A 6 -2.94 12.58 0.39
N VAL A 7 -2.77 12.60 1.72
CA VAL A 7 -3.14 11.46 2.58
C VAL A 7 -4.64 11.24 2.60
N SER A 8 -5.44 12.30 2.78
CA SER A 8 -6.91 12.17 2.80
C SER A 8 -7.46 11.69 1.47
N TYR A 9 -6.92 12.18 0.35
CA TYR A 9 -7.28 11.69 -0.99
C TYR A 9 -6.94 10.21 -1.15
N LEU A 10 -5.71 9.81 -0.85
CA LEU A 10 -5.26 8.42 -0.97
C LEU A 10 -6.07 7.49 -0.07
N ALA A 11 -6.40 7.91 1.16
CA ALA A 11 -7.24 7.14 2.07
C ALA A 11 -8.63 6.88 1.47
N GLY A 12 -9.31 7.91 0.97
CA GLY A 12 -10.62 7.74 0.31
C GLY A 12 -10.54 6.91 -0.96
N PHE A 13 -9.48 7.08 -1.75
CA PHE A 13 -9.24 6.29 -2.96
C PHE A 13 -9.09 4.80 -2.66
N PHE A 14 -8.24 4.42 -1.69
CA PHE A 14 -8.05 3.01 -1.35
C PHE A 14 -9.22 2.38 -0.61
N ASP A 15 -10.07 3.18 0.04
CA ASP A 15 -11.33 2.71 0.64
C ASP A 15 -12.37 2.31 -0.42
N GLY A 16 -12.40 3.01 -1.56
CA GLY A 16 -13.33 2.73 -2.66
C GLY A 16 -12.82 1.73 -3.70
N GLU A 17 -11.56 1.87 -4.13
CA GLU A 17 -11.01 1.18 -5.32
C GLU A 17 -9.86 0.20 -5.00
N GLY A 18 -9.54 0.05 -3.71
CA GLY A 18 -8.34 -0.65 -3.29
C GLY A 18 -8.50 -1.58 -2.09
N SER A 19 -7.35 -2.04 -1.61
CA SER A 19 -7.24 -2.80 -0.37
C SER A 19 -5.88 -2.56 0.27
N ILE A 20 -5.87 -2.52 1.60
CA ILE A 20 -4.65 -2.44 2.40
C ILE A 20 -4.56 -3.71 3.23
N SER A 21 -3.47 -4.46 3.08
CA SER A 21 -3.27 -5.73 3.78
C SER A 21 -1.91 -5.79 4.44
N SER A 22 -1.86 -6.39 5.63
CA SER A 22 -0.61 -6.74 6.30
C SER A 22 -0.17 -8.14 5.90
N ASN A 23 1.02 -8.24 5.31
CA ASN A 23 1.69 -9.51 5.06
C ASN A 23 2.63 -9.81 6.22
N LEU A 24 2.25 -10.82 7.01
CA LEU A 24 3.04 -11.32 8.13
C LEU A 24 3.83 -12.54 7.66
N LYS A 25 5.16 -12.46 7.69
CA LYS A 25 6.01 -13.64 7.49
C LYS A 25 6.46 -14.16 8.84
N TYR A 26 6.11 -15.41 9.13
CA TYR A 26 6.55 -16.11 10.33
C TYR A 26 7.81 -16.92 10.00
N ALA A 27 8.80 -16.89 10.91
CA ALA A 27 9.96 -17.76 10.82
C ALA A 27 10.02 -18.64 12.07
N GLY A 28 10.14 -19.96 11.86
CA GLY A 28 10.20 -20.94 12.94
C GLY A 28 8.85 -21.23 13.62
N LYS A 29 8.90 -21.87 14.78
CA LYS A 29 7.71 -22.30 15.56
C LYS A 29 7.13 -21.23 16.48
N ASN A 30 7.72 -20.03 16.51
CA ASN A 30 7.26 -18.96 17.38
C ASN A 30 6.02 -18.28 16.78
N LYS A 31 5.00 -18.01 17.62
CA LYS A 31 3.77 -17.30 17.22
C LYS A 31 3.98 -15.80 16.94
N ARG A 32 5.22 -15.33 16.73
CA ARG A 32 5.54 -13.93 16.44
C ARG A 32 6.00 -13.81 14.98
N PRO A 33 5.49 -12.81 14.22
CA PRO A 33 5.95 -12.59 12.87
C PRO A 33 7.42 -12.14 12.88
N ALA A 34 8.22 -12.74 12.01
CA ALA A 34 9.62 -12.38 11.79
C ALA A 34 9.75 -11.13 10.91
N SER A 35 8.77 -10.87 10.05
CA SER A 35 8.65 -9.59 9.33
C SER A 35 7.20 -9.22 9.06
N ILE A 36 6.92 -7.93 9.02
CA ILE A 36 5.63 -7.35 8.67
C ILE A 36 5.85 -6.44 7.47
N SER A 37 5.04 -6.58 6.42
CA SER A 37 4.98 -5.61 5.33
C SER A 37 3.55 -5.21 5.03
N LEU A 38 3.35 -3.97 4.59
CA LEU A 38 2.06 -3.50 4.09
C LEU A 38 2.04 -3.66 2.57
N ARG A 39 0.93 -4.18 2.05
CA ARG A 39 0.64 -4.21 0.62
C ARG A 39 -0.62 -3.41 0.38
N VAL A 40 -0.50 -2.44 -0.51
CA VAL A 40 -1.61 -1.67 -1.02
C VAL A 40 -1.86 -2.12 -2.46
N CYS A 41 -3.08 -2.51 -2.75
CA CYS A 41 -3.53 -2.85 -4.10
C CYS A 41 -4.64 -1.86 -4.49
N ALA A 42 -4.63 -1.40 -5.73
CA ALA A 42 -5.76 -0.69 -6.32
C ALA A 42 -6.07 -1.30 -7.68
N TYR A 43 -7.36 -1.42 -7.98
CA TYR A 43 -7.84 -1.94 -9.26
C TYR A 43 -8.35 -0.76 -10.09
N ASN A 44 -7.42 0.03 -10.62
CA ASN A 44 -7.75 1.22 -11.39
C ASN A 44 -6.99 1.24 -12.73
N THR A 45 -7.64 1.74 -13.77
CA THR A 45 -7.02 1.96 -15.08
C THR A 45 -6.03 3.13 -15.04
N ASP A 46 -6.21 4.09 -14.14
CA ASP A 46 -5.27 5.19 -13.91
C ASP A 46 -4.20 4.80 -12.87
N PRO A 47 -2.92 4.70 -13.27
CA PRO A 47 -1.80 4.45 -12.35
C PRO A 47 -1.38 5.67 -11.52
N SER A 48 -1.92 6.87 -11.74
CA SER A 48 -1.51 8.11 -11.07
C SER A 48 -1.66 8.05 -9.54
N PRO A 49 -2.77 7.51 -8.97
CA PRO A 49 -2.91 7.37 -7.52
C PRO A 49 -1.86 6.44 -6.90
N ILE A 50 -1.52 5.33 -7.58
CA ILE A 50 -0.48 4.41 -7.13
C ILE A 50 0.91 5.05 -7.21
N ARG A 51 1.19 5.84 -8.26
CA ARG A 51 2.43 6.62 -8.36
C ARG A 51 2.54 7.70 -7.28
N LEU A 52 1.44 8.38 -6.96
CA LEU A 52 1.38 9.34 -5.86
C LEU A 52 1.61 8.65 -4.51
N PHE A 53 1.01 7.49 -4.29
CA PHE A 53 1.27 6.71 -3.08
C PHE A 53 2.76 6.31 -2.97
N HIS A 54 3.37 5.84 -4.06
CA HIS A 54 4.79 5.47 -4.09
C HIS A 54 5.72 6.67 -3.86
N SER A 55 5.41 7.85 -4.42
CA SER A 55 6.24 9.04 -4.18
C SER A 55 6.15 9.57 -2.75
N GLU A 56 5.00 9.38 -2.08
CA GLU A 56 4.80 9.83 -0.70
C GLU A 56 5.35 8.84 0.34
N PHE A 57 5.15 7.53 0.15
CA PHE A 57 5.47 6.50 1.14
C PHE A 57 6.66 5.60 0.75
N GLY A 58 7.12 5.65 -0.49
CA GLY A 58 8.19 4.80 -1.02
C GLY A 58 7.78 3.34 -1.21
N GLY A 59 8.75 2.43 -1.06
CA GLY A 59 8.55 0.99 -1.18
C GLY A 59 8.73 0.44 -2.59
N ARG A 60 8.18 -0.76 -2.83
CA ARG A 60 8.19 -1.43 -4.14
C ARG A 60 6.82 -1.33 -4.78
N MET A 61 6.77 -0.92 -6.04
CA MET A 61 5.57 -0.80 -6.84
C MET A 61 5.65 -1.80 -7.99
N ASP A 62 4.61 -2.61 -8.17
CA ASP A 62 4.44 -3.49 -9.32
C ASP A 62 3.11 -3.09 -10.00
N ILE A 63 3.14 -2.70 -11.28
CA ILE A 63 1.93 -2.37 -12.07
C ILE A 63 1.65 -3.56 -12.99
N LEU A 64 0.48 -4.18 -12.83
CA LEU A 64 0.01 -5.27 -13.67
C LEU A 64 -0.97 -4.68 -14.69
N GLY A 65 -0.71 -4.94 -15.98
CA GLY A 65 -1.54 -4.50 -17.11
C GLY A 65 -2.40 -5.61 -17.67
#